data_AF-A0A4Y2ULX9-F1
#
_entry.id   AF-A0A4Y2ULX9-F1
#
_cell.length_a   1.000
_cell.length_b   1.000
_cell.length_c   1.000
_cell.angle_alpha   90.00
_cell.angle_beta   90.00
_cell.angle_gamma   90.00
#
_symmetry.space_group_name_H-M   'P 1'
#
loop_
_entity.id
_entity.type
_entity.pdbx_description
1 polymer ?
#
loop_
_entity_poly.entity_id
_entity_poly.type
_entity_poly.pdbx_seq_one_letter_code
_entity_poly.pdbx_strand_id
1 'polypeptide(L)'
;MDEGVGFAVCTFKNNQNSDNFLFKLNIYNSVFQAELAAIQHAANWAASNNHKINIFTDSLSSIMALKSAHSRSQFVNTTKQILSTARDLVGLSWVKAHVGIPGNEWADQHAKLAISVGEELEIPAPRSYLNRKIKSYILHNWLTYWNNYNSASGIRVREFIGTVVPDF
;
A
#
# COMPACT_ATOMS: atom_id res chain seq x y z
N MET A 1 14.32 8.95 8.17
CA MET A 1 14.30 8.42 6.80
C MET A 1 12.99 7.72 6.64
N ASP A 2 12.15 8.10 5.67
CA ASP A 2 10.98 7.30 5.32
C ASP A 2 11.52 5.95 4.81
N GLU A 3 11.45 4.92 5.65
CA GLU A 3 11.78 3.56 5.23
C GLU A 3 10.82 3.21 4.08
N GLY A 4 11.38 2.78 2.94
CA GLY A 4 10.59 2.36 1.80
C GLY A 4 9.65 1.21 2.18
N VAL A 5 8.68 0.93 1.33
CA VAL A 5 7.77 -0.21 1.53
C VAL A 5 8.17 -1.32 0.57
N GLY A 6 8.19 -2.56 1.07
CA GLY A 6 8.36 -3.76 0.26
C GLY A 6 7.27 -4.77 0.59
N PHE A 7 7.12 -5.76 -0.28
CA PHE A 7 6.31 -6.94 0.01
C PHE A 7 7.04 -8.20 -0.44
N ALA A 8 6.62 -9.34 0.13
CA ALA A 8 7.13 -10.63 -0.26
C ALA A 8 6.00 -11.64 -0.46
N VAL A 9 6.23 -12.60 -1.35
CA VAL A 9 5.40 -13.79 -1.52
C VAL A 9 6.30 -15.00 -1.34
N CYS A 10 6.04 -15.79 -0.30
CA CYS A 10 6.82 -16.97 0.05
C CYS A 10 5.97 -18.22 -0.17
N THR A 11 6.41 -19.12 -1.06
CA THR A 11 5.71 -20.36 -1.36
C THR A 11 6.24 -21.48 -0.46
N PHE A 12 5.32 -22.32 0.01
CA PHE A 12 5.64 -23.48 0.84
C PHE A 12 5.00 -24.74 0.25
N LYS A 13 5.79 -25.82 0.18
CA LYS A 13 5.33 -27.15 -0.21
C LYS A 13 5.75 -28.13 0.87
N ASN A 14 4.80 -28.88 1.43
CA ASN A 14 5.06 -29.82 2.55
C ASN A 14 5.82 -29.16 3.73
N ASN A 15 5.40 -27.96 4.14
CA ASN A 15 6.05 -27.13 5.17
C ASN A 15 7.52 -26.74 4.89
N GLN A 16 8.02 -26.97 3.67
CA GLN A 16 9.33 -26.49 3.24
C GLN A 16 9.16 -25.30 2.32
N ASN A 17 9.96 -24.27 2.52
CA ASN A 17 9.99 -23.11 1.64
C ASN A 17 10.51 -23.55 0.24
N SER A 18 9.83 -23.09 -0.81
CA SER A 18 10.17 -23.40 -2.20
C SER A 18 10.77 -22.18 -2.88
N ASP A 19 9.99 -21.09 -2.94
CA ASP A 19 10.35 -19.88 -3.67
C ASP A 19 9.99 -18.64 -2.84
N ASN A 20 10.80 -17.58 -2.96
CA ASN A 20 10.54 -16.29 -2.33
C ASN A 20 10.65 -15.20 -3.38
N PHE A 21 9.55 -14.47 -3.59
CA PHE A 21 9.51 -13.31 -4.47
C PHE A 21 9.50 -12.06 -3.59
N LEU A 22 10.48 -11.17 -3.79
CA LEU A 22 10.66 -9.97 -2.98
C LEU A 22 10.61 -8.75 -3.89
N PHE A 23 9.72 -7.82 -3.58
CA PHE A 23 9.52 -6.62 -4.37
C PHE A 23 9.63 -5.37 -3.53
N LYS A 24 10.40 -4.43 -4.02
CA LYS A 24 10.55 -3.08 -3.46
C LYS A 24 9.59 -2.14 -4.17
N LEU A 25 8.81 -1.39 -3.41
CA LEU A 25 7.91 -0.36 -3.92
C LEU A 25 8.53 1.04 -3.77
N ASN A 26 7.95 2.01 -4.45
CA ASN A 26 8.35 3.40 -4.32
C ASN A 26 8.00 3.95 -2.92
N ILE A 27 8.77 4.94 -2.48
CA ILE A 27 8.65 5.59 -1.16
C ILE A 27 7.27 6.21 -0.88
N TYR A 28 6.48 6.44 -1.92
CA TYR A 28 5.14 7.01 -1.80
C TYR A 28 4.04 5.96 -1.61
N ASN A 29 4.36 4.67 -1.79
CA ASN A 29 3.40 3.58 -1.63
C ASN A 29 3.16 3.28 -0.15
N SER A 30 1.98 2.74 0.15
CA SER A 30 1.59 2.37 1.51
C SER A 30 1.75 0.87 1.77
N VAL A 31 1.84 0.51 3.05
CA VAL A 31 1.81 -0.90 3.50
C VAL A 31 0.58 -1.63 2.95
N PHE A 32 -0.59 -0.99 2.97
CA PHE A 32 -1.81 -1.54 2.36
C PHE A 32 -1.64 -1.87 0.86
N GLN A 33 -0.93 -1.04 0.09
CA GLN A 33 -0.67 -1.37 -1.31
C GLN A 33 0.30 -2.54 -1.45
N ALA A 34 1.33 -2.63 -0.60
CA ALA A 34 2.24 -3.77 -0.57
C ALA A 34 1.53 -5.08 -0.25
N GLU A 35 0.72 -5.11 0.80
CA GLU A 35 -0.06 -6.29 1.20
C GLU A 35 -1.01 -6.73 0.08
N LEU A 36 -1.69 -5.79 -0.55
CA LEU A 36 -2.59 -6.10 -1.66
C LEU A 36 -1.85 -6.52 -2.94
N ALA A 37 -0.66 -5.95 -3.18
CA ALA A 37 0.23 -6.36 -4.28
C ALA A 37 0.74 -7.79 -4.09
N ALA A 38 1.05 -8.20 -2.85
CA ALA A 38 1.43 -9.58 -2.54
C ALA A 38 0.32 -10.58 -2.90
N ILE A 39 -0.93 -10.26 -2.55
CA ILE A 39 -2.11 -11.09 -2.92
C ILE A 39 -2.27 -11.13 -4.44
N GLN A 40 -2.16 -9.97 -5.10
CA GLN A 40 -2.26 -9.87 -6.56
C GLN A 40 -1.18 -10.72 -7.26
N HIS A 41 0.07 -10.63 -6.78
CA HIS A 41 1.20 -11.38 -7.32
C HIS A 41 1.00 -12.89 -7.15
N ALA A 42 0.63 -13.35 -5.95
CA ALA A 42 0.37 -14.76 -5.69
C ALA A 42 -0.77 -15.32 -6.56
N ALA A 43 -1.84 -14.55 -6.77
CA ALA A 43 -2.95 -14.94 -7.63
C ALA A 43 -2.55 -15.03 -9.11
N ASN A 44 -1.78 -14.05 -9.60
CA ASN A 44 -1.22 -14.10 -10.96
C ASN A 44 -0.29 -15.29 -11.13
N TRP A 45 0.60 -15.55 -10.15
CA TRP A 45 1.50 -16.69 -10.18
C TRP A 45 0.72 -18.01 -10.25
N ALA A 46 -0.34 -18.17 -9.47
CA ALA A 46 -1.19 -19.35 -9.51
C ALA A 46 -1.85 -19.55 -10.88
N ALA A 47 -2.39 -18.47 -11.47
CA ALA A 47 -3.02 -18.50 -12.78
C ALA A 47 -2.02 -18.81 -13.91
N SER A 48 -0.84 -18.16 -13.90
CA SER A 48 0.20 -18.36 -14.92
C SER A 48 0.80 -19.75 -14.90
N ASN A 49 0.91 -20.38 -13.73
CA ASN A 49 1.46 -21.73 -13.60
C ASN A 49 0.37 -22.82 -13.61
N ASN A 50 -0.92 -22.45 -13.53
CA ASN A 50 -2.04 -23.36 -13.35
C ASN A 50 -1.93 -24.21 -12.05
N HIS A 51 -1.50 -23.58 -10.96
CA HIS A 51 -1.36 -24.21 -9.63
C HIS A 51 -2.53 -23.82 -8.72
N LYS A 52 -3.06 -24.80 -8.00
CA LYS A 52 -4.01 -24.55 -6.91
C LYS A 52 -3.27 -24.20 -5.63
N ILE A 53 -3.52 -23.01 -5.07
CA ILE A 53 -2.86 -22.49 -3.88
C ILE A 53 -3.87 -21.98 -2.84
N ASN A 54 -3.41 -21.83 -1.60
CA ASN A 54 -4.09 -21.04 -0.59
C ASN A 54 -3.16 -19.91 -0.13
N ILE A 55 -3.60 -18.67 -0.30
CA ILE A 55 -2.90 -17.48 0.16
C ILE A 55 -3.25 -17.27 1.63
N PHE A 56 -2.22 -17.20 2.48
CA PHE A 56 -2.36 -16.77 3.87
C PHE A 56 -1.83 -15.35 4.00
N THR A 57 -2.64 -14.45 4.55
CA THR A 57 -2.26 -13.06 4.77
C THR A 57 -2.80 -12.59 6.11
N ASP A 58 -2.03 -11.79 6.84
CA ASP A 58 -2.46 -11.13 8.06
C ASP A 58 -3.08 -9.74 7.81
N SER A 59 -3.06 -9.27 6.56
CA SER A 59 -3.67 -8.02 6.14
C SER A 59 -5.20 -8.10 6.15
N LEU A 60 -5.78 -7.86 7.31
CA LEU A 60 -7.23 -7.74 7.45
C LEU A 60 -7.77 -6.58 6.58
N SER A 61 -7.00 -5.51 6.44
CA SER A 61 -7.35 -4.35 5.61
C SER A 61 -7.51 -4.74 4.13
N SER A 62 -6.60 -5.56 3.58
CA SER A 62 -6.67 -6.06 2.20
C SER A 62 -7.87 -6.97 2.01
N ILE A 63 -8.12 -7.89 2.96
CA ILE A 63 -9.29 -8.79 2.90
C ILE A 63 -10.59 -7.99 2.92
N MET A 64 -10.72 -6.99 3.80
CA MET A 64 -11.91 -6.15 3.87
C MET A 64 -12.11 -5.33 2.58
N ALA A 65 -11.03 -4.78 2.01
CA ALA A 65 -11.08 -4.07 0.73
C ALA A 65 -11.50 -4.98 -0.44
N LEU A 66 -11.06 -6.24 -0.44
CA LEU A 66 -11.44 -7.26 -1.42
C LEU A 66 -12.89 -7.76 -1.23
N LYS A 67 -13.39 -7.80 0.00
CA LYS A 67 -14.79 -8.16 0.29
C LYS A 67 -15.78 -7.04 -0.03
N SER A 68 -15.33 -5.79 -0.10
CA SER A 68 -16.25 -4.67 -0.35
C SER A 68 -16.96 -4.83 -1.70
N ALA A 69 -18.26 -4.49 -1.79
CA ALA A 69 -18.97 -4.55 -3.08
C ALA A 69 -18.41 -3.52 -4.07
N HIS A 70 -18.05 -2.33 -3.57
CA HIS A 70 -17.51 -1.24 -4.37
C HIS A 70 -16.22 -0.70 -3.74
N SER A 71 -15.23 -0.45 -4.58
CA SER A 71 -14.01 0.28 -4.20
C SER A 71 -13.77 1.40 -5.19
N ARG A 72 -13.40 2.58 -4.66
CA ARG A 72 -12.95 3.72 -5.47
C ARG A 72 -11.49 3.57 -5.92
N SER A 73 -10.79 2.56 -5.40
CA SER A 73 -9.40 2.28 -5.78
C SER A 73 -9.36 1.35 -6.97
N GLN A 74 -8.84 1.84 -8.10
CA GLN A 74 -8.60 1.02 -9.28
C GLN A 74 -7.71 -0.18 -8.95
N PHE A 75 -6.69 0.01 -8.12
CA PHE A 75 -5.78 -1.06 -7.70
C PHE A 75 -6.54 -2.21 -7.02
N VAL A 76 -7.48 -1.89 -6.12
CA VAL A 76 -8.35 -2.90 -5.47
C VAL A 76 -9.25 -3.61 -6.49
N ASN A 77 -9.84 -2.87 -7.42
CA ASN A 77 -10.72 -3.45 -8.43
C ASN A 77 -9.96 -4.39 -9.39
N THR A 78 -8.74 -4.02 -9.79
CA THR A 78 -7.86 -4.90 -10.58
C THR A 78 -7.51 -6.17 -9.82
N THR A 79 -7.17 -6.09 -8.53
CA THR A 79 -6.91 -7.30 -7.71
C THR A 79 -8.15 -8.20 -7.60
N LYS A 80 -9.34 -7.62 -7.44
CA LYS A 80 -10.60 -8.39 -7.46
C LYS A 80 -10.82 -9.13 -8.78
N GLN A 81 -10.56 -8.47 -9.91
CA GLN A 81 -10.67 -9.09 -11.23
C GLN A 81 -9.72 -10.27 -11.39
N ILE A 82 -8.45 -10.10 -10.97
CA ILE A 82 -7.45 -11.18 -11.00
C ILE A 82 -7.89 -12.38 -10.15
N LEU A 83 -8.33 -12.12 -8.92
CA LEU A 83 -8.85 -13.17 -8.04
C LEU A 83 -10.09 -13.86 -8.62
N SER A 84 -10.97 -13.10 -9.29
CA SER A 84 -12.14 -13.66 -9.97
C SER A 84 -11.74 -14.57 -11.13
N THR A 85 -10.73 -14.21 -11.91
CA THR A 85 -10.20 -15.04 -13.00
C THR A 85 -9.52 -16.29 -12.45
N ALA A 86 -8.86 -16.19 -11.29
CA ALA A 86 -8.17 -17.31 -10.63
C ALA A 86 -9.03 -18.04 -9.58
N ARG A 87 -10.37 -17.88 -9.60
CA ARG A 87 -11.27 -18.32 -8.51
C ARG A 87 -11.16 -19.81 -8.18
N ASP A 88 -10.89 -20.65 -9.17
CA ASP A 88 -10.83 -22.11 -9.02
C ASP A 88 -9.43 -22.59 -8.56
N LEU A 89 -8.45 -21.69 -8.62
CA LEU A 89 -7.04 -21.93 -8.29
C LEU A 89 -6.64 -21.32 -6.94
N VAL A 90 -7.28 -20.24 -6.50
CA VAL A 90 -6.80 -19.45 -5.35
C VAL A 90 -7.80 -19.44 -4.21
N GLY A 91 -7.39 -20.01 -3.07
CA GLY A 91 -8.00 -19.70 -1.77
C GLY A 91 -7.35 -18.48 -1.13
N LEU A 92 -8.12 -17.70 -0.35
CA LEU A 92 -7.61 -16.57 0.43
C LEU A 92 -8.06 -16.70 1.90
N SER A 93 -7.09 -16.83 2.80
CA SER A 93 -7.29 -17.07 4.23
C SER A 93 -6.61 -15.98 5.05
N TRP A 94 -7.34 -15.43 6.03
CA TRP A 94 -6.75 -14.54 7.01
C TRP A 94 -6.02 -15.34 8.09
N VAL A 95 -4.83 -14.88 8.47
CA VAL A 95 -4.09 -15.38 9.63
C VAL A 95 -3.79 -14.25 10.59
N LYS A 96 -3.61 -14.56 11.87
CA LYS A 96 -3.26 -13.53 12.85
C LYS A 96 -1.76 -13.22 12.76
N ALA A 97 -1.42 -11.93 12.69
CA ALA A 97 -0.04 -11.48 12.73
C ALA A 97 0.62 -11.84 14.07
N HIS A 98 1.93 -12.13 14.03
CA HIS A 98 2.82 -12.23 15.21
C HIS A 98 2.36 -13.20 16.31
N VAL A 99 1.83 -14.35 15.93
CA VAL A 99 1.47 -15.45 16.86
C VAL A 99 2.29 -16.71 16.66
N GLY A 100 3.46 -16.65 16.02
CA GLY A 100 4.31 -17.82 15.82
C GLY A 100 3.94 -18.68 14.61
N ILE A 101 3.17 -18.16 13.64
CA ILE A 101 2.88 -18.90 12.39
C ILE A 101 4.13 -18.80 11.49
N PRO A 102 4.90 -19.90 11.29
CA PRO A 102 6.22 -19.80 10.68
C PRO A 102 6.20 -19.20 9.28
N GLY A 103 5.20 -19.55 8.45
CA GLY A 103 5.07 -18.99 7.10
C GLY A 103 4.75 -17.48 7.08
N ASN A 104 3.97 -16.98 8.05
CA ASN A 104 3.66 -15.55 8.14
C ASN A 104 4.89 -14.77 8.61
N GLU A 105 5.57 -15.25 9.65
CA GLU A 105 6.78 -14.61 10.17
C GLU A 105 7.90 -14.60 9.12
N TRP A 106 8.01 -15.67 8.32
CA TRP A 106 8.92 -15.74 7.20
C TRP A 106 8.59 -14.69 6.14
N ALA A 107 7.32 -14.55 5.76
CA ALA A 107 6.88 -13.54 4.80
C ALA A 107 7.14 -12.10 5.31
N ASP A 108 6.87 -11.82 6.59
CA ASP A 108 7.14 -10.52 7.23
C ASP A 108 8.63 -10.16 7.21
N GLN A 109 9.49 -11.13 7.51
CA GLN A 109 10.94 -10.96 7.42
C GLN A 109 11.37 -10.66 5.99
N HIS A 110 10.84 -11.38 5.00
CA HIS A 110 11.18 -11.15 3.60
C HIS A 110 10.61 -9.83 3.05
N ALA A 111 9.46 -9.36 3.53
CA ALA A 111 8.91 -8.06 3.16
C ALA A 111 9.81 -6.92 3.66
N LYS A 112 10.42 -7.05 4.85
CA LYS A 112 11.43 -6.11 5.36
C LYS A 112 12.72 -6.16 4.54
N LEU A 113 13.19 -7.36 4.20
CA LEU A 113 14.36 -7.54 3.32
C LEU A 113 14.11 -6.96 1.92
N ALA A 114 12.87 -7.06 1.40
CA ALA A 114 12.52 -6.56 0.08
C ALA A 114 12.78 -5.05 -0.08
N ILE A 115 12.75 -4.26 1.00
CA ILE A 115 13.05 -2.82 0.97
C ILE A 115 14.49 -2.55 0.48
N SER A 116 15.43 -3.44 0.78
CA SER A 116 16.85 -3.29 0.44
C SER A 116 17.28 -4.12 -0.77
N VAL A 117 16.80 -5.36 -0.90
CA VAL A 117 17.25 -6.32 -1.93
C VAL A 117 16.18 -6.75 -2.92
N GLY A 118 14.93 -6.30 -2.74
CA GLY A 118 13.82 -6.69 -3.61
C GLY A 118 13.91 -6.07 -5.00
N GLU A 119 13.31 -6.74 -5.98
CA GLU A 119 13.15 -6.21 -7.33
C GLU A 119 12.25 -4.98 -7.31
N GLU A 120 12.61 -3.93 -8.05
CA GLU A 120 11.77 -2.73 -8.12
C GLU A 120 10.47 -3.03 -8.87
N LEU A 121 9.34 -2.84 -8.17
CA LEU A 121 8.01 -2.94 -8.76
C LEU A 121 7.32 -1.57 -8.70
N GLU A 122 7.05 -1.02 -9.88
CA GLU A 122 6.32 0.23 -9.98
C GLU A 122 4.82 -0.02 -9.89
N ILE A 123 4.18 0.57 -8.86
CA ILE A 123 2.73 0.64 -8.76
C ILE A 123 2.28 2.09 -8.55
N PRO A 124 1.07 2.48 -9.01
CA PRO A 124 0.61 3.86 -8.91
C PRO A 124 0.61 4.40 -7.47
N ALA A 125 0.91 5.69 -7.32
CA ALA A 125 0.84 6.36 -6.03
C ALA A 125 -0.58 6.28 -5.43
N PRO A 126 -0.72 6.05 -4.12
CA PRO A 126 -2.03 5.97 -3.52
C PRO A 126 -2.68 7.36 -3.51
N ARG A 127 -4.00 7.40 -3.68
CA ARG A 127 -4.78 8.65 -3.65
C ARG A 127 -4.52 9.47 -2.38
N SER A 128 -4.33 8.81 -1.24
CA SER A 128 -3.99 9.47 0.04
C SER A 128 -2.67 10.23 -0.04
N TYR A 129 -1.64 9.67 -0.67
CA TYR A 129 -0.35 10.33 -0.88
C TYR A 129 -0.48 11.57 -1.77
N LEU A 130 -1.18 11.42 -2.90
CA LEU A 130 -1.44 12.54 -3.82
C LEU A 130 -2.22 13.66 -3.15
N ASN A 131 -3.31 13.32 -2.44
CA ASN A 131 -4.09 14.29 -1.68
C ASN A 131 -3.24 15.02 -0.64
N ARG A 132 -2.39 14.30 0.10
CA ARG A 132 -1.49 14.89 1.09
C ARG A 132 -0.50 15.87 0.44
N LYS A 133 0.11 15.48 -0.69
CA LYS A 133 1.04 16.35 -1.44
C LYS A 133 0.34 17.60 -1.97
N ILE A 134 -0.84 17.46 -2.57
CA ILE A 134 -1.64 18.59 -3.07
C ILE A 134 -2.04 19.52 -1.92
N LYS A 135 -2.56 18.98 -0.81
CA LYS A 135 -2.89 19.78 0.39
C LYS A 135 -1.66 20.54 0.89
N SER A 136 -0.51 19.87 1.02
CA SER A 136 0.74 20.51 1.44
C SER A 136 1.19 21.62 0.49
N TYR A 137 1.07 21.43 -0.82
CA TYR A 137 1.42 22.44 -1.82
C TYR A 137 0.51 23.66 -1.73
N ILE A 138 -0.81 23.44 -1.65
CA ILE A 138 -1.81 24.51 -1.50
C ILE A 138 -1.55 25.29 -0.21
N LEU A 139 -1.32 24.62 0.91
CA LEU A 139 -1.01 25.25 2.20
C LEU A 139 0.26 26.09 2.13
N HIS A 140 1.32 25.57 1.51
CA HIS A 140 2.59 26.28 1.37
C HIS A 140 2.43 27.55 0.51
N ASN A 141 1.71 27.45 -0.62
CA ASN A 141 1.46 28.60 -1.48
C ASN A 141 0.60 29.65 -0.78
N TRP A 142 -0.45 29.23 -0.08
CA TRP A 142 -1.29 30.15 0.70
C TRP A 142 -0.52 30.84 1.81
N LEU A 143 0.32 30.11 2.54
CA LEU A 143 1.15 30.70 3.58
C LEU A 143 2.15 31.71 2.99
N THR A 144 2.77 31.37 1.86
CA THR A 144 3.69 32.27 1.14
C THR A 144 2.96 33.53 0.67
N TYR A 145 1.79 33.39 0.05
CA TYR A 145 0.96 34.53 -0.36
C TYR A 145 0.56 35.38 0.84
N TRP A 146 0.03 34.75 1.89
CA TRP A 146 -0.36 35.43 3.13
C TRP A 146 0.78 36.22 3.70
N ASN A 147 1.98 35.64 3.81
CA ASN A 147 3.16 36.29 4.37
C ASN A 147 3.67 37.46 3.51
N ASN A 148 3.53 37.38 2.19
CA ASN A 148 3.98 38.43 1.27
C ASN A 148 2.91 39.50 0.98
N TYR A 149 1.67 39.31 1.45
CA TYR A 149 0.57 40.24 1.22
C TYR A 149 0.73 41.51 2.07
N ASN A 150 1.19 42.60 1.46
CA ASN A 150 1.65 43.82 2.13
C ASN A 150 0.66 44.99 2.09
N SER A 151 -0.62 44.74 1.82
CA SER A 151 -1.62 45.80 1.90
C SER A 151 -1.82 46.23 3.35
N ALA A 152 -2.17 47.51 3.56
CA ALA A 152 -2.41 48.04 4.91
C ALA A 152 -3.55 47.29 5.65
N SER A 153 -4.51 46.71 4.93
CA SER A 153 -5.54 45.83 5.50
C SER A 153 -4.98 44.43 5.81
N GLY A 154 -4.18 43.87 4.92
CA GLY A 154 -3.53 42.56 5.11
C GLY A 154 -2.58 42.53 6.32
N ILE A 155 -1.79 43.58 6.51
CA ILE A 155 -0.90 43.73 7.68
C ILE A 155 -1.72 43.75 8.97
N ARG A 156 -2.77 44.58 9.02
CA ARG A 156 -3.67 44.67 10.19
C ARG A 156 -4.32 43.34 10.53
N VAL A 157 -4.83 42.59 9.55
CA VAL A 157 -5.45 41.29 9.83
C VAL A 157 -4.43 40.27 10.36
N ARG A 158 -3.17 40.33 9.88
CA ARG A 158 -2.11 39.42 10.34
C ARG A 158 -1.68 39.66 11.80
N GLU A 159 -1.89 40.86 12.34
CA GLU A 159 -1.69 41.12 13.77
C GLU A 159 -2.64 40.30 14.66
N PHE A 160 -3.83 39.94 14.14
CA PHE A 160 -4.82 39.12 14.85
C PHE A 160 -4.78 37.65 14.45
N ILE A 161 -4.42 37.34 13.20
CA ILE A 161 -4.37 35.98 12.65
C ILE A 161 -2.94 35.68 12.17
N GLY A 162 -2.15 35.05 13.04
CA GLY A 162 -0.74 34.76 12.79
C GLY A 162 -0.49 33.76 11.66
N THR A 163 -1.43 32.85 11.41
CA THR A 163 -1.36 31.87 10.31
C THR A 163 -2.74 31.61 9.72
N VAL A 164 -2.82 31.53 8.40
CA VAL A 164 -4.05 31.08 7.71
C VAL A 164 -3.87 29.61 7.39
N VAL A 165 -4.68 28.77 8.05
CA VAL A 165 -4.78 27.34 7.75
C VAL A 165 -6.19 27.11 7.24
N PRO A 166 -6.41 27.05 5.91
CA PRO A 166 -7.72 26.71 5.40
C PRO A 166 -8.12 25.30 5.85
N ASP A 167 -9.36 25.15 6.31
CA ASP A 167 -9.95 23.85 6.63
C ASP A 167 -10.28 23.11 5.33
N PHE A 168 -9.60 21.98 5.07
CA PHE A 168 -9.77 21.13 3.87
C PHE A 168 -10.04 19.66 4.22
#